data_AF-A0A923TR21-F1
#
_entry.id   AF-A0A923TR21-F1
#
_cell.length_a   1.000
_cell.length_b   1.000
_cell.length_c   1.000
_cell.angle_alpha   90.00
_cell.angle_beta   90.00
_cell.angle_gamma   90.00
#
_symmetry.space_group_name_H-M   'P 1'
#
loop_
_entity.id
_entity.type
_entity.pdbx_description
1 polymer ?
#
loop_
_entity_poly.entity_id
_entity_poly.type
_entity_poly.pdbx_seq_one_letter_code
_entity_poly.pdbx_strand_id
1 'polypeptide(L)'
;RRQVGFADQIFISKTDLVAADEVDALMHRLKHMNPRAPQKAVHFGEVAIADVFDLRGFNLNAKLDIDPDFLTEEDDHSHEGHNHAPGEHCDHPSHAAKDGQGGHHHHHDDDVKSFVFRSDRPFDAARLEDFLGAIVNIYGPRMLRYKGVLNMQGTDRKVIFQGVHQLMGSDLGPKWAEGELRNSKMVFIGLELPKDIFLQGLEQCLV
;
A
#
# COMPACT_ATOMS: atom_id res chain seq x y z
N ARG A 1 -0.88 1.56 -9.29
CA ARG A 1 -1.37 2.67 -10.18
C ARG A 1 -2.89 2.78 -10.31
N ARG A 2 -3.65 1.70 -10.05
CA ARG A 2 -5.12 1.65 -10.16
C ARG A 2 -5.83 2.78 -9.41
N GLN A 3 -5.43 3.06 -8.16
CA GLN A 3 -6.03 4.13 -7.34
C GLN A 3 -5.90 5.53 -7.94
N VAL A 4 -4.81 5.82 -8.66
CA VAL A 4 -4.60 7.14 -9.29
C VAL A 4 -5.52 7.30 -10.51
N GLY A 5 -5.73 6.24 -11.30
CA GLY A 5 -6.58 6.28 -12.50
C GLY A 5 -8.07 6.48 -12.21
N PHE A 6 -8.53 6.05 -11.02
CA PHE A 6 -9.93 6.21 -10.58
C PHE A 6 -10.15 7.42 -9.67
N ALA A 7 -9.10 8.17 -9.33
CA ALA A 7 -9.24 9.33 -8.46
C ALA A 7 -9.98 10.46 -9.18
N ASP A 8 -10.96 11.06 -8.53
CA ASP A 8 -11.57 12.32 -8.99
C ASP A 8 -10.70 13.53 -8.61
N GLN A 9 -9.87 13.38 -7.57
CA GLN A 9 -8.94 14.40 -7.08
C GLN A 9 -7.72 13.75 -6.43
N ILE A 10 -6.54 14.33 -6.64
CA ILE A 10 -5.27 13.82 -6.11
C ILE A 10 -4.66 14.86 -5.16
N PHE A 11 -4.45 14.46 -3.91
CA PHE A 11 -3.73 15.25 -2.92
C PHE A 11 -2.32 14.68 -2.71
N ILE A 12 -1.31 15.51 -2.94
CA ILE A 12 0.09 15.15 -2.79
C ILE A 12 0.58 15.70 -1.46
N SER A 13 0.70 14.84 -0.46
CA SER A 13 1.20 15.24 0.86
C SER A 13 2.72 15.11 0.96
N LYS A 14 3.32 15.80 1.94
CA LYS A 14 4.76 15.71 2.27
C LYS A 14 5.69 16.28 1.20
N THR A 15 5.21 17.23 0.41
CA THR A 15 6.05 17.93 -0.58
C THR A 15 7.16 18.75 0.09
N ASP A 16 7.09 18.97 1.41
CA ASP A 16 8.11 19.62 2.23
C ASP A 16 9.37 18.76 2.47
N LEU A 17 9.30 17.45 2.21
CA LEU A 17 10.41 16.51 2.46
C LEU A 17 11.26 16.21 1.22
N VAL A 18 10.92 16.78 0.07
CA VAL A 18 11.53 16.49 -1.24
C VAL A 18 11.81 17.79 -2.00
N ALA A 19 12.75 17.73 -2.95
CA ALA A 19 13.09 18.90 -3.74
C ALA A 19 11.97 19.26 -4.74
N ALA A 20 11.86 20.54 -5.10
CA ALA A 20 10.75 21.04 -5.93
C ALA A 20 10.70 20.39 -7.33
N ASP A 21 11.86 20.07 -7.90
CA ASP A 21 12.00 19.36 -9.17
C ASP A 21 11.50 17.92 -9.11
N GLU A 22 11.70 17.23 -7.99
CA GLU A 22 11.16 15.88 -7.76
C GLU A 22 9.63 15.89 -7.63
N VAL A 23 9.08 16.92 -6.98
CA VAL A 23 7.62 17.13 -6.89
C VAL A 23 7.04 17.39 -8.28
N ASP A 24 7.67 18.25 -9.08
CA ASP A 24 7.23 18.55 -10.45
C ASP A 24 7.26 17.30 -11.34
N ALA A 25 8.32 16.48 -11.22
CA ALA A 25 8.42 15.21 -11.92
C ALA A 25 7.30 14.23 -11.53
N LEU A 26 6.98 14.14 -10.22
CA LEU A 26 5.89 13.32 -9.72
C LEU A 26 4.53 13.83 -10.24
N MET A 27 4.29 15.14 -10.20
CA MET A 27 3.06 15.76 -10.70
C MET A 27 2.88 15.51 -12.20
N HIS A 28 3.96 15.65 -12.98
CA HIS A 28 3.95 15.35 -14.41
C HIS A 28 3.59 13.89 -14.69
N ARG A 29 4.17 12.95 -13.93
CA ARG A 29 3.85 11.52 -14.04
C ARG A 29 2.40 11.22 -13.64
N LEU A 30 1.90 11.81 -12.56
CA LEU A 30 0.50 11.66 -12.13
C LEU A 30 -0.46 12.22 -13.17
N LYS A 31 -0.09 13.32 -13.85
CA LYS A 31 -0.91 13.95 -14.90
C LYS A 31 -1.00 13.06 -16.15
N HIS A 32 0.08 12.37 -16.50
CA HIS A 32 0.05 11.37 -17.55
C HIS A 32 -0.83 10.16 -17.21
N MET A 33 -0.89 9.76 -15.93
CA MET A 33 -1.70 8.62 -15.50
C MET A 33 -3.19 8.95 -15.33
N ASN A 34 -3.52 10.15 -14.87
CA ASN A 34 -4.89 10.63 -14.77
C ASN A 34 -4.95 12.13 -15.11
N PRO A 35 -5.20 12.48 -16.38
CA PRO A 35 -5.31 13.87 -16.81
C PRO A 35 -6.54 14.60 -16.26
N ARG A 36 -7.55 13.86 -15.77
CA ARG A 36 -8.85 14.38 -15.34
C ARG A 36 -8.87 14.79 -13.87
N ALA A 37 -8.04 14.19 -13.02
CA ALA A 37 -7.97 14.51 -11.61
C ALA A 37 -7.11 15.75 -11.35
N PRO A 38 -7.65 16.83 -10.75
CA PRO A 38 -6.87 17.95 -10.27
C PRO A 38 -5.87 17.48 -9.21
N GLN A 39 -4.65 18.02 -9.28
CA GLN A 39 -3.59 17.73 -8.32
C GLN A 39 -3.38 18.92 -7.40
N LYS A 40 -3.31 18.67 -6.09
CA LYS A 40 -3.03 19.71 -5.08
C LYS A 40 -1.98 19.22 -4.11
N ALA A 41 -0.90 19.99 -3.96
CA ALA A 41 0.06 19.78 -2.87
C ALA A 41 -0.60 20.18 -1.54
N VAL A 42 -0.46 19.33 -0.53
CA VAL A 42 -1.08 19.52 0.79
C VAL A 42 -0.04 19.34 1.87
N HIS A 43 -0.08 20.22 2.87
CA HIS A 43 0.85 20.21 3.98
C HIS A 43 0.13 19.65 5.21
N PHE A 44 0.68 18.59 5.81
CA PHE A 44 0.11 17.91 7.00
C PHE A 44 -1.39 17.52 6.90
N GLY A 45 -1.91 17.32 5.68
CA GLY A 45 -3.32 16.96 5.48
C GLY A 45 -4.29 18.13 5.65
N GLU A 46 -3.80 19.37 5.72
CA GLU A 46 -4.63 20.56 5.66
C GLU A 46 -5.22 20.73 4.26
N VAL A 47 -6.51 20.41 4.16
CA VAL A 47 -7.31 20.56 2.95
C VAL A 47 -8.65 21.14 3.36
N ALA A 48 -9.16 22.11 2.60
CA ALA A 48 -10.51 22.60 2.83
C ALA A 48 -11.50 21.45 2.63
N ILE A 49 -12.39 21.23 3.59
CA ILE A 49 -13.37 20.11 3.54
C ILE A 49 -14.22 20.14 2.27
N ALA A 50 -14.47 21.33 1.71
CA ALA A 50 -15.16 21.54 0.44
C ALA A 50 -14.39 20.99 -0.77
N ASP A 51 -13.07 20.85 -0.69
CA ASP A 51 -12.25 20.23 -1.74
C ASP A 51 -12.23 18.69 -1.61
N VAL A 52 -12.82 18.12 -0.57
CA VAL A 52 -12.84 16.66 -0.31
C VAL A 52 -14.23 16.07 -0.52
N PHE A 53 -15.29 16.84 -0.25
CA PHE A 53 -16.69 16.43 -0.40
C PHE A 53 -17.34 17.08 -1.62
N ASP A 54 -18.29 16.36 -2.25
CA ASP A 54 -19.07 16.79 -3.43
C ASP A 54 -18.29 16.89 -4.75
N LEU A 55 -17.34 15.97 -4.98
CA LEU A 55 -16.54 15.91 -6.21
C LEU A 55 -17.32 15.56 -7.49
N ARG A 56 -18.65 15.35 -7.41
CA ARG A 56 -19.53 14.96 -8.54
C ARG A 56 -18.97 13.85 -9.45
N GLY A 57 -18.09 12.98 -8.92
CA GLY A 57 -17.33 11.97 -9.66
C GLY A 57 -18.12 10.74 -10.10
N PHE A 58 -19.37 10.62 -9.67
CA PHE A 58 -20.27 9.56 -10.12
C PHE A 58 -21.03 9.97 -11.39
N ASN A 59 -20.33 10.05 -12.53
CA ASN A 59 -20.97 9.97 -13.84
C ASN A 59 -20.61 8.62 -14.47
N LEU A 60 -21.54 7.66 -14.36
CA LEU A 60 -21.34 6.24 -14.75
C LEU A 60 -20.89 6.10 -16.22
N ASN A 61 -21.29 7.05 -17.07
CA ASN A 61 -20.96 7.07 -18.49
C ASN A 61 -19.45 7.26 -18.76
N ALA A 62 -18.74 8.01 -17.92
CA ALA A 62 -17.30 8.22 -18.09
C ALA A 62 -16.46 7.00 -17.70
N LYS A 63 -17.01 6.05 -16.92
CA LYS A 63 -16.33 4.80 -16.54
C LYS A 63 -16.34 3.77 -17.66
N LEU A 64 -17.42 3.71 -18.44
CA LEU A 64 -17.52 2.82 -19.62
C LEU A 64 -16.64 3.29 -20.79
N ASP A 65 -16.34 4.59 -20.89
CA ASP A 65 -15.40 5.13 -21.91
C ASP A 65 -13.93 4.78 -21.63
N ILE A 66 -13.58 4.45 -20.38
CA ILE A 66 -12.21 4.11 -19.95
C ILE A 66 -11.96 2.60 -20.08
N ASP A 67 -13.00 1.80 -19.83
CA ASP A 67 -12.94 0.34 -19.89
C ASP A 67 -14.31 -0.20 -20.35
N PRO A 68 -14.50 -0.42 -21.67
CA PRO A 68 -15.77 -0.95 -22.20
C PRO A 68 -16.02 -2.41 -21.77
N ASP A 69 -14.98 -3.14 -21.33
CA ASP A 69 -15.06 -4.51 -20.81
C ASP A 69 -15.43 -4.55 -19.32
N PHE A 70 -15.72 -3.39 -18.72
CA PHE A 70 -16.14 -3.27 -17.32
C PHE A 70 -17.40 -4.09 -16.96
N LEU A 71 -18.25 -4.40 -17.94
CA LEU A 71 -19.49 -5.18 -17.76
C LEU A 71 -19.42 -6.60 -18.33
N THR A 72 -18.32 -6.99 -18.99
CA THR A 72 -18.16 -8.36 -19.46
C THR A 72 -17.61 -9.19 -18.31
N GLU A 73 -18.54 -9.74 -17.51
CA GLU A 73 -18.24 -10.84 -16.61
C GLU A 73 -17.80 -12.06 -17.45
N GLU A 74 -16.48 -12.28 -17.54
CA GLU A 74 -15.91 -13.62 -17.71
C GLU A 74 -15.02 -13.93 -16.48
N ASP A 75 -15.60 -13.78 -15.29
CA ASP A 75 -15.33 -14.71 -14.20
C ASP A 75 -16.30 -15.87 -14.40
N ASP A 76 -15.95 -16.84 -15.26
CA ASP A 76 -16.57 -18.16 -15.20
C ASP A 76 -15.50 -19.26 -15.17
N HIS A 77 -15.55 -20.03 -14.09
CA HIS A 77 -14.74 -21.19 -13.85
C HIS A 77 -15.29 -22.37 -14.66
N SER A 78 -14.59 -22.88 -15.68
CA SER A 78 -14.79 -24.27 -16.13
C SER A 78 -13.61 -24.87 -16.89
N HIS A 79 -13.41 -26.17 -16.65
CA HIS A 79 -12.35 -27.02 -17.16
C HIS A 79 -12.50 -27.35 -18.66
N GLU A 80 -11.40 -27.83 -19.26
CA GLU A 80 -11.29 -28.94 -20.23
C GLU A 80 -10.48 -28.63 -21.50
N GLY A 81 -9.64 -29.59 -21.86
CA GLY A 81 -8.51 -29.40 -22.76
C GLY A 81 -8.84 -29.41 -24.24
N HIS A 82 -7.95 -28.81 -25.03
CA HIS A 82 -7.90 -29.07 -26.46
C HIS A 82 -6.52 -29.56 -26.89
N ASN A 83 -6.59 -30.77 -27.44
CA ASN A 83 -5.55 -31.62 -27.97
C ASN A 83 -5.14 -31.10 -29.36
N HIS A 84 -3.86 -30.75 -29.55
CA HIS A 84 -3.36 -30.40 -30.88
C HIS A 84 -2.91 -31.65 -31.63
N ALA A 85 -3.64 -32.02 -32.68
CA ALA A 85 -3.14 -32.93 -33.70
C ALA A 85 -2.21 -32.15 -34.66
N PRO A 86 -1.02 -32.67 -35.01
CA PRO A 86 -0.04 -31.95 -35.83
C PRO A 86 -0.34 -32.19 -37.31
N GLY A 87 -0.53 -31.13 -38.12
CA GLY A 87 -0.56 -31.37 -39.57
C GLY A 87 -0.97 -30.30 -40.56
N GLU A 88 -1.52 -29.13 -40.20
CA GLU A 88 -1.94 -28.17 -41.23
C GLU A 88 -1.50 -26.72 -40.94
N HIS A 89 -0.82 -26.16 -41.94
CA HIS A 89 -0.26 -24.83 -42.01
C HIS A 89 -1.38 -23.85 -42.39
N CYS A 90 -1.76 -22.94 -41.50
CA CYS A 90 -2.69 -21.86 -41.83
C CYS A 90 -1.91 -20.60 -42.20
N ASP A 91 -1.78 -20.35 -43.51
CA ASP A 91 -1.32 -19.07 -44.08
C ASP A 91 -2.37 -17.98 -43.83
N HIS A 92 -2.18 -17.21 -42.76
CA HIS A 92 -2.92 -15.97 -42.52
C HIS A 92 -1.96 -14.77 -42.58
N PRO A 93 -2.30 -13.67 -43.29
CA PRO A 93 -1.39 -12.56 -43.56
C PRO A 93 -1.26 -11.58 -42.38
N SER A 94 -1.37 -12.05 -41.14
CA SER A 94 -1.13 -11.29 -39.91
C SER A 94 0.30 -11.45 -39.37
N HIS A 95 1.15 -12.21 -40.05
CA HIS A 95 2.57 -12.37 -39.71
C HIS A 95 3.49 -11.90 -40.85
N ALA A 96 3.46 -10.61 -41.15
CA ALA A 96 4.56 -9.95 -41.85
C ALA A 96 5.50 -9.35 -40.79
N ALA A 97 6.69 -9.94 -40.69
CA ALA A 97 7.72 -9.62 -39.71
C ALA A 97 8.09 -8.13 -39.70
N LYS A 98 8.06 -7.54 -38.50
CA LYS A 98 9.02 -6.48 -38.13
C LYS A 98 9.89 -7.02 -37.01
N ASP A 99 11.15 -7.25 -37.36
CA ASP A 99 12.26 -7.40 -36.44
C ASP A 99 12.32 -6.20 -35.50
N GLY A 100 12.43 -6.45 -34.20
CA GLY A 100 12.84 -5.42 -33.24
C GLY A 100 12.13 -5.45 -31.90
N GLN A 101 12.70 -6.24 -30.98
CA GLN A 101 12.72 -6.02 -29.54
C GLN A 101 11.42 -6.32 -28.78
N GLY A 102 11.42 -7.50 -28.15
CA GLY A 102 10.57 -7.80 -27.00
C GLY A 102 10.80 -6.75 -25.90
N GLY A 103 9.87 -5.82 -25.80
CA GLY A 103 9.73 -4.90 -24.67
C GLY A 103 8.80 -5.52 -23.67
N HIS A 104 9.39 -6.27 -22.75
CA HIS A 104 8.83 -6.85 -21.54
C HIS A 104 7.54 -6.19 -21.06
N HIS A 105 6.51 -7.01 -20.81
CA HIS A 105 5.43 -6.68 -19.90
C HIS A 105 6.05 -6.15 -18.61
N HIS A 106 6.07 -4.83 -18.44
CA HIS A 106 6.34 -4.20 -17.17
C HIS A 106 5.13 -4.50 -16.28
N HIS A 107 5.14 -5.70 -15.70
CA HIS A 107 4.43 -5.98 -14.46
C HIS A 107 4.98 -4.97 -13.46
N HIS A 108 4.27 -3.84 -13.32
CA HIS A 108 4.66 -2.82 -12.38
C HIS A 108 4.35 -3.35 -10.98
N ASP A 109 5.38 -3.94 -10.37
CA ASP A 109 5.74 -3.88 -8.95
C ASP A 109 4.69 -3.16 -8.08
N ASP A 110 3.69 -3.94 -7.64
CA ASP A 110 2.88 -3.65 -6.45
C ASP A 110 3.40 -4.58 -5.32
N ASP A 111 4.73 -4.68 -5.15
CA ASP A 111 5.34 -5.57 -4.14
C ASP A 111 5.25 -4.97 -2.72
N VAL A 112 4.73 -3.74 -2.61
CA VAL A 112 4.43 -3.08 -1.34
C VAL A 112 3.18 -3.71 -0.72
N LYS A 113 3.38 -4.51 0.32
CA LYS A 113 2.33 -5.13 1.11
C LYS A 113 2.24 -4.48 2.48
N SER A 114 1.04 -4.55 3.06
CA SER A 114 0.82 -4.13 4.44
C SER A 114 0.11 -5.21 5.23
N PHE A 115 0.41 -5.28 6.52
CA PHE A 115 -0.30 -6.15 7.45
C PHE A 115 -0.43 -5.50 8.82
N VAL A 116 -1.43 -5.95 9.55
CA VAL A 116 -1.78 -5.41 10.87
C VAL A 116 -1.72 -6.51 11.91
N PHE A 117 -1.03 -6.25 13.01
CA PHE A 117 -1.06 -7.05 14.22
C PHE A 117 -2.03 -6.42 15.23
N ARG A 118 -2.83 -7.24 15.91
CA ARG A 118 -3.74 -6.81 16.98
C ARG A 118 -3.65 -7.79 18.14
N SER A 119 -3.65 -7.28 19.36
CA SER A 119 -3.73 -8.09 20.57
C SER A 119 -4.36 -7.28 21.70
N ASP A 120 -5.10 -7.94 22.58
CA ASP A 120 -5.58 -7.41 23.86
C ASP A 120 -4.58 -7.64 25.00
N ARG A 121 -3.61 -8.54 24.81
CA ARG A 121 -2.56 -8.83 25.78
C ARG A 121 -1.49 -7.71 25.81
N PRO A 122 -0.95 -7.38 26.98
CA PRO A 122 0.14 -6.43 27.09
C PRO A 122 1.45 -7.02 26.53
N PHE A 123 2.31 -6.15 26.02
CA PHE A 123 3.68 -6.49 25.63
C PHE A 123 4.66 -6.38 26.80
N ASP A 124 5.62 -7.29 26.84
CA ASP A 124 6.86 -7.13 27.61
C ASP A 124 7.81 -6.17 26.86
N ALA A 125 8.31 -5.15 27.57
CA ALA A 125 9.13 -4.11 26.95
C ALA A 125 10.46 -4.61 26.41
N ALA A 126 11.16 -5.46 27.17
CA ALA A 126 12.47 -5.97 26.78
C ALA A 126 12.35 -6.91 25.57
N ARG A 127 11.38 -7.85 25.61
CA ARG A 127 11.16 -8.78 24.49
C ARG A 127 10.77 -8.06 23.21
N LEU A 128 9.94 -7.01 23.32
CA LEU A 128 9.52 -6.24 22.17
C LEU A 128 10.67 -5.43 21.57
N GLU A 129 11.49 -4.79 22.42
CA GLU A 129 12.65 -4.01 21.99
C GLU A 129 13.68 -4.89 21.26
N ASP A 130 14.03 -6.05 21.84
CA ASP A 130 14.95 -7.02 21.23
C ASP A 130 14.42 -7.51 19.87
N PHE A 131 13.13 -7.87 19.81
CA PHE A 131 12.51 -8.36 18.59
C PHE A 131 12.47 -7.27 17.49
N LEU A 132 12.00 -6.08 17.82
CA LEU A 132 11.93 -4.97 16.85
C LEU A 132 13.32 -4.54 16.41
N GLY A 133 14.30 -4.52 17.30
CA GLY A 133 15.70 -4.24 16.95
C GLY A 133 16.26 -5.23 15.93
N ALA A 134 16.01 -6.53 16.13
CA ALA A 134 16.41 -7.57 15.18
C ALA A 134 15.69 -7.42 13.82
N ILE A 135 14.39 -7.17 13.85
CA ILE A 135 13.58 -6.97 12.64
C ILE A 135 14.02 -5.72 11.86
N VAL A 136 14.30 -4.61 12.54
CA VAL A 136 14.80 -3.38 11.92
C VAL A 136 16.18 -3.60 11.30
N ASN A 137 17.05 -4.35 11.96
CA ASN A 137 18.37 -4.65 11.42
C ASN A 137 18.29 -5.51 10.14
N ILE A 138 17.42 -6.53 10.12
CA ILE A 138 17.31 -7.49 9.00
C ILE A 138 16.42 -6.95 7.86
N TYR A 139 15.27 -6.37 8.19
CA TYR A 139 14.24 -5.97 7.24
C TYR A 139 14.14 -4.46 7.03
N GLY A 140 14.90 -3.64 7.76
CA GLY A 140 14.84 -2.17 7.71
C GLY A 140 14.83 -1.56 6.31
N PRO A 141 15.71 -1.97 5.37
CA PRO A 141 15.67 -1.46 4.00
C PRO A 141 14.34 -1.73 3.26
N ARG A 142 13.66 -2.83 3.60
CA ARG A 142 12.38 -3.25 3.01
C ARG A 142 11.15 -2.75 3.77
N MET A 143 11.32 -2.26 5.00
CA MET A 143 10.23 -1.70 5.81
C MET A 143 10.05 -0.23 5.48
N LEU A 144 9.08 0.10 4.63
CA LEU A 144 8.83 1.49 4.23
C LEU A 144 8.27 2.33 5.39
N ARG A 145 7.31 1.77 6.14
CA ARG A 145 6.72 2.47 7.28
C ARG A 145 6.08 1.49 8.24
N TYR A 146 6.18 1.80 9.52
CA TYR A 146 5.45 1.07 10.55
C TYR A 146 5.00 2.03 11.66
N LYS A 147 3.85 1.71 12.24
CA LYS A 147 3.27 2.48 13.34
C LYS A 147 2.48 1.57 14.25
N GLY A 148 2.50 1.83 15.55
CA GLY A 148 1.71 1.10 16.51
C GLY A 148 1.23 1.96 17.67
N VAL A 149 0.11 1.55 18.23
CA VAL A 149 -0.30 1.91 19.59
C VAL A 149 -0.26 0.62 20.39
N LEU A 150 0.48 0.61 21.49
CA LEU A 150 0.82 -0.59 22.24
C LEU A 150 0.25 -0.50 23.65
N ASN A 151 -0.36 -1.60 24.09
CA ASN A 151 -0.57 -1.93 25.48
C ASN A 151 0.71 -2.56 26.01
N MET A 152 1.44 -1.88 26.91
CA MET A 152 2.68 -2.39 27.49
C MET A 152 2.45 -2.79 28.95
N GLN A 153 3.13 -3.83 29.41
CA GLN A 153 3.09 -4.26 30.80
C GLN A 153 3.66 -3.15 31.70
N GLY A 154 3.02 -2.90 32.83
CA GLY A 154 3.52 -1.94 33.84
C GLY A 154 3.26 -0.46 33.53
N THR A 155 2.52 -0.13 32.46
CA THR A 155 2.13 1.26 32.16
C THR A 155 0.61 1.45 32.08
N ASP A 156 0.13 2.60 32.53
CA ASP A 156 -1.25 3.08 32.36
C ASP A 156 -1.41 3.99 31.14
N ARG A 157 -0.34 4.18 30.35
CA ARG A 157 -0.32 5.00 29.13
C ARG A 157 -0.21 4.16 27.87
N LYS A 158 -0.76 4.71 26.80
CA LYS A 158 -0.56 4.21 25.43
C LYS A 158 0.91 4.44 25.06
N VAL A 159 1.60 3.41 24.57
CA VAL A 159 2.92 3.60 23.97
C VAL A 159 2.74 3.72 22.46
N ILE A 160 3.21 4.83 21.89
CA ILE A 160 3.12 5.09 20.46
C ILE A 160 4.45 4.74 19.85
N PHE A 161 4.42 3.79 18.92
CA PHE A 161 5.57 3.31 18.19
C PHE A 161 5.50 3.78 16.75
N GLN A 162 6.60 4.26 16.18
CA GLN A 162 6.65 4.62 14.77
C GLN A 162 8.06 4.51 14.19
N GLY A 163 8.12 4.23 12.89
CA GLY A 163 9.38 4.26 12.16
C GLY A 163 9.24 4.20 10.65
N VAL A 164 10.35 4.51 10.00
CA VAL A 164 10.52 4.63 8.55
C VAL A 164 11.88 4.03 8.21
N HIS A 165 11.88 3.00 7.37
CA HIS A 165 13.09 2.22 7.06
C HIS A 165 13.78 1.70 8.33
N GLN A 166 14.99 2.18 8.60
CA GLN A 166 15.80 1.76 9.75
C GLN A 166 15.63 2.67 10.97
N LEU A 167 14.91 3.79 10.82
CA LEU A 167 14.73 4.76 11.88
C LEU A 167 13.48 4.41 12.68
N MET A 168 13.67 4.16 13.98
CA MET A 168 12.65 3.75 14.91
C MET A 168 12.59 4.72 16.09
N GLY A 169 11.38 5.05 16.53
CA GLY A 169 11.12 5.88 17.71
C GLY A 169 9.89 5.41 18.48
N SER A 170 9.88 5.73 19.77
CA SER A 170 8.76 5.44 20.66
C SER A 170 8.50 6.63 21.57
N ASP A 171 7.23 6.97 21.73
CA ASP A 171 6.75 8.08 22.55
C ASP A 171 5.68 7.58 23.54
N LEU A 172 5.62 8.21 24.71
CA LEU A 172 4.52 8.01 25.65
C LEU A 172 3.31 8.84 25.21
N GLY A 173 2.24 8.14 24.84
CA GLY A 173 0.95 8.72 24.51
C GLY A 173 0.10 9.08 25.74
N PRO A 174 -1.18 9.40 25.51
CA PRO A 174 -2.11 9.70 26.59
C PRO A 174 -2.36 8.45 27.45
N LYS A 175 -2.83 8.69 28.68
CA LYS A 175 -3.32 7.63 29.56
C LYS A 175 -4.49 6.88 28.90
N TRP A 176 -4.58 5.59 29.16
CA TRP A 176 -5.78 4.81 28.85
C TRP A 176 -6.96 5.40 29.64
N ALA A 177 -8.11 5.59 28.99
CA ALA A 177 -9.30 6.07 29.68
C ALA A 177 -9.88 4.99 30.61
N GLU A 178 -10.65 5.40 31.61
CA GLU A 178 -11.32 4.47 32.50
C GLU A 178 -12.34 3.63 31.72
N GLY A 179 -12.27 2.31 31.86
CA GLY A 179 -13.11 1.37 31.10
C GLY A 179 -12.72 1.18 29.62
N GLU A 180 -11.65 1.83 29.14
CA GLU A 180 -11.16 1.62 27.77
C GLU A 180 -10.49 0.24 27.63
N LEU A 181 -10.89 -0.53 26.62
CA LEU A 181 -10.22 -1.78 26.27
C LEU A 181 -8.80 -1.48 25.77
N ARG A 182 -7.80 -1.91 26.54
CA ARG A 182 -6.40 -1.77 26.16
C ARG A 182 -6.08 -2.75 25.06
N ASN A 183 -5.96 -2.25 23.84
CA ASN A 183 -5.54 -3.04 22.69
C ASN A 183 -4.26 -2.51 22.07
N SER A 184 -3.41 -3.44 21.70
CA SER A 184 -2.27 -3.20 20.83
C SER A 184 -2.72 -3.30 19.38
N LYS A 185 -2.33 -2.33 18.56
CA LYS A 185 -2.51 -2.35 17.11
C LYS A 185 -1.25 -1.84 16.44
N MET A 186 -0.65 -2.64 15.59
CA MET A 186 0.54 -2.29 14.81
C MET A 186 0.29 -2.51 13.34
N VAL A 187 0.75 -1.59 12.49
CA VAL A 187 0.74 -1.73 11.03
C VAL A 187 2.17 -1.68 10.53
N PHE A 188 2.48 -2.59 9.62
CA PHE A 188 3.75 -2.64 8.90
C PHE A 188 3.46 -2.54 7.41
N ILE A 189 4.25 -1.74 6.72
CA ILE A 189 4.16 -1.48 5.28
C ILE A 189 5.56 -1.67 4.73
N GLY A 190 5.72 -2.57 3.75
CA GLY A 190 7.02 -2.84 3.16
C GLY A 190 6.98 -3.78 1.97
N LEU A 191 8.16 -3.99 1.39
CA LEU A 191 8.38 -4.83 0.22
C LEU A 191 8.65 -6.27 0.66
N GLU A 192 7.77 -7.20 0.25
CA GLU A 192 7.92 -8.65 0.51
C GLU A 192 8.29 -9.00 1.97
N LEU A 193 7.64 -8.34 2.93
CA LEU A 193 7.88 -8.61 4.35
C LEU A 193 7.34 -9.99 4.74
N PRO A 194 8.10 -10.81 5.49
CA PRO A 194 7.64 -12.12 5.94
C PRO A 194 6.64 -11.96 7.08
N LYS A 195 5.38 -11.73 6.71
CA LYS A 195 4.26 -11.48 7.63
C LYS A 195 4.22 -12.47 8.78
N ASP A 196 4.37 -13.77 8.52
CA ASP A 196 4.22 -14.80 9.55
C ASP A 196 5.32 -14.71 10.61
N ILE A 197 6.55 -14.39 10.22
CA ILE A 197 7.67 -14.16 11.16
C ILE A 197 7.36 -12.97 12.07
N PHE A 198 6.83 -11.88 11.50
CA PHE A 198 6.45 -10.70 12.27
C PHE A 198 5.34 -11.02 13.26
N LEU A 199 4.27 -11.67 12.81
CA LEU A 199 3.13 -12.00 13.67
C LEU A 199 3.53 -12.96 14.79
N GLN A 200 4.28 -14.01 14.48
CA GLN A 200 4.75 -14.99 15.48
C GLN A 200 5.73 -14.36 16.48
N GLY A 201 6.67 -13.54 16.02
CA GLY A 201 7.61 -12.85 16.88
C GLY A 201 6.91 -11.88 17.84
N LEU A 202 5.97 -11.08 17.32
CA LEU A 202 5.16 -10.18 18.16
C LEU A 202 4.32 -10.97 19.18
N GLU A 203 3.76 -12.12 18.80
CA GLU A 203 2.98 -12.96 19.71
C GLU A 203 3.82 -13.47 20.91
N GLN A 204 5.12 -13.74 20.69
CA GLN A 204 6.06 -14.16 21.74
C GLN A 204 6.46 -13.03 22.69
N CYS A 205 6.31 -11.78 22.26
CA CYS A 205 6.56 -10.60 23.09
C CYS A 205 5.38 -10.27 24.04
N LEU A 206 4.24 -10.94 23.90
CA LEU A 206 3.06 -10.72 24.75
C LEU A 206 3.13 -11.51 26.07
N VAL A 207 2.57 -10.95 27.14
CA VAL A 207 2.51 -11.53 28.50
C VAL A 207 1.10 -11.53 29.09
#